data_AF-A0A7S4CJT4-F1
#
_entry.id   AF-A0A7S4CJT4-F1
#
_cell.length_a   1.000
_cell.length_b   1.000
_cell.length_c   1.000
_cell.angle_alpha   90.00
_cell.angle_beta   90.00
_cell.angle_gamma   90.00
#
_symmetry.space_group_name_H-M   'P 1'
#
loop_
_entity.id
_entity.type
_entity.pdbx_description
1 polymer ?
#
loop_
_entity_poly.entity_id
_entity_poly.type
_entity_poly.pdbx_seq_one_letter_code
_entity_poly.pdbx_strand_id
1 'polypeptide(L)'
;FFFGAGIAVHRPGPSPSGHGMRSHRASSSNKGAPEHAAHAGPSETHAEDVRRQLYASVDLWSSSMHEVIKCGTGQPRYRLGYMPMRNRCEVARLVLEEAGCPYEFEVIGFKVWGQVKPQTPLGKVPVLYDFDGAGNI
;
A
#
# COMPACT_ATOMS: atom_id res chain seq x y z
N PHE A 1 3.39 20.21 -4.16
CA PHE A 1 4.35 21.14 -3.52
C PHE A 1 3.95 22.56 -3.86
N PHE A 2 3.59 23.35 -2.86
CA PHE A 2 3.58 24.82 -2.88
C PHE A 2 3.72 25.27 -1.43
N PHE A 3 4.47 26.34 -1.16
CA PHE A 3 4.89 26.75 0.18
C PHE A 3 5.04 28.28 0.25
N GLY A 4 4.81 28.87 1.43
CA GLY A 4 4.92 30.32 1.69
C GLY A 4 3.64 31.10 1.32
N ALA A 5 3.14 32.03 2.13
CA ALA A 5 3.83 32.93 3.05
C ALA A 5 3.14 33.03 4.42
N GLY A 6 3.83 33.58 5.42
CA GLY A 6 3.28 33.84 6.75
C GLY A 6 3.57 35.25 7.22
N ILE A 7 2.73 35.77 8.13
CA ILE A 7 2.98 36.99 8.90
C ILE A 7 2.68 36.64 10.37
N ALA A 8 3.68 36.82 11.23
CA ALA A 8 3.50 36.74 12.68
C ALA A 8 3.41 38.16 13.25
N VAL A 9 2.42 38.42 14.11
CA VAL A 9 2.27 39.68 14.84
C VAL A 9 2.50 39.43 16.33
N HIS A 10 3.32 40.27 16.96
CA HIS A 10 3.76 40.09 18.33
C HIS A 10 2.72 40.55 19.37
N ARG A 11 2.70 39.90 20.53
CA ARG A 11 1.80 40.18 21.67
C ARG A 11 2.17 41.46 22.44
N PRO A 12 1.24 41.93 23.28
CA PRO A 12 1.53 42.24 24.68
C PRO A 12 0.76 41.33 25.67
N GLY A 13 1.32 41.15 26.88
CA GLY A 13 0.63 40.71 28.11
C GLY A 13 0.64 41.86 29.14
N PRO A 14 0.50 41.66 30.48
CA PRO A 14 0.42 40.42 31.27
C PRO A 14 -1.07 40.05 31.56
N SER A 15 -1.60 39.56 32.71
CA SER A 15 -1.13 39.25 34.07
C SER A 15 -1.99 38.14 34.74
N PRO A 16 -1.59 37.53 35.89
CA PRO A 16 -2.20 36.30 36.39
C PRO A 16 -3.26 36.47 37.50
N SER A 17 -4.27 35.61 37.48
CA SER A 17 -5.06 35.18 38.65
C SER A 17 -5.49 33.71 38.43
N GLY A 18 -5.19 32.82 39.38
CA GLY A 18 -5.41 31.38 39.21
C GLY A 18 -6.48 30.83 40.15
N HIS A 19 -7.10 29.70 39.78
CA HIS A 19 -7.81 28.76 40.67
C HIS A 19 -8.09 27.43 39.92
N GLY A 20 -8.24 26.33 40.66
CA GLY A 20 -8.93 25.11 40.19
C GLY A 20 -8.05 23.98 39.61
N MET A 21 -7.77 22.97 40.43
CA MET A 21 -7.33 21.64 39.95
C MET A 21 -8.50 20.88 39.31
N ARG A 22 -8.27 20.20 38.18
CA ARG A 22 -9.08 19.03 37.78
C ARG A 22 -8.32 18.10 36.83
N SER A 23 -7.67 17.09 37.40
CA SER A 23 -7.09 15.99 36.61
C SER A 23 -8.21 15.07 36.11
N HIS A 24 -8.48 15.10 34.81
CA HIS A 24 -9.43 14.19 34.17
C HIS A 24 -8.68 12.98 33.60
N ARG A 25 -8.55 11.94 34.45
CA ARG A 25 -7.97 10.64 34.12
C ARG A 25 -8.81 9.95 33.03
N ALA A 26 -8.36 10.04 31.78
CA ALA A 26 -8.97 9.34 30.66
C ALA A 26 -8.65 7.83 30.69
N SER A 27 -9.43 7.06 31.45
CA SER A 27 -9.43 5.59 31.39
C SER A 27 -10.06 5.10 30.08
N SER A 28 -9.30 5.14 28.99
CA SER A 28 -9.67 4.42 27.76
C SER A 28 -9.50 2.92 28.00
N SER A 29 -10.59 2.17 27.88
CA SER A 29 -10.56 0.71 27.93
C SER A 29 -9.85 0.18 26.68
N ASN A 30 -8.68 -0.42 26.85
CA ASN A 30 -8.00 -1.14 25.78
C ASN A 30 -8.76 -2.44 25.47
N LYS A 31 -9.90 -2.33 24.77
CA LYS A 31 -10.54 -3.47 24.13
C LYS A 31 -9.53 -4.04 23.14
N GLY A 32 -9.09 -5.27 23.40
CA GLY A 32 -8.02 -5.90 22.62
C GLY A 32 -8.27 -5.79 21.12
N ALA A 33 -7.30 -5.25 20.39
CA ALA A 33 -7.28 -5.37 18.95
C ALA A 33 -7.33 -6.87 18.59
N PRO A 34 -8.08 -7.27 17.54
CA PRO A 34 -8.01 -8.65 17.07
C PRO A 34 -6.55 -8.97 16.72
N GLU A 35 -6.12 -10.16 17.11
CA GLU A 35 -4.77 -10.65 16.87
C GLU A 35 -4.45 -10.53 15.37
N HIS A 36 -3.44 -9.74 15.02
CA HIS A 36 -3.02 -9.55 13.63
C HIS A 36 -2.34 -10.83 13.15
N ALA A 37 -3.16 -11.79 12.70
CA ALA A 37 -2.70 -13.03 12.08
C ALA A 37 -1.74 -12.69 10.95
N ALA A 38 -0.46 -12.98 11.14
CA ALA A 38 0.60 -12.65 10.20
C ALA A 38 0.35 -13.38 8.88
N HIS A 39 -0.19 -12.67 7.91
CA HIS A 39 -0.36 -13.19 6.56
C HIS A 39 1.02 -13.33 5.93
N ALA A 40 1.25 -14.45 5.25
CA ALA A 40 2.46 -14.67 4.48
C ALA A 40 2.60 -13.60 3.38
N GLY A 41 3.84 -13.37 2.94
CA GLY A 41 4.08 -12.63 1.69
C GLY A 41 3.39 -13.32 0.50
N PRO A 42 3.22 -12.59 -0.62
CA PRO A 42 2.37 -13.05 -1.72
C PRO A 42 2.80 -14.41 -2.28
N SER A 43 1.83 -15.32 -2.44
CA SER A 43 2.05 -16.64 -3.03
C SER A 43 2.37 -16.53 -4.52
N GLU A 44 3.36 -17.29 -4.99
CA GLU A 44 3.58 -17.49 -6.42
C GLU A 44 2.43 -18.35 -6.99
N THR A 45 1.61 -17.75 -7.85
CA THR A 45 0.37 -18.36 -8.34
C THR A 45 0.26 -18.22 -9.86
N HIS A 46 -0.20 -19.29 -10.51
CA HIS A 46 -0.36 -19.31 -11.97
C HIS A 46 -1.45 -18.33 -12.44
N ALA A 47 -1.21 -17.65 -13.57
CA ALA A 47 -2.08 -16.57 -14.05
C ALA A 47 -3.55 -16.99 -14.24
N GLU A 48 -3.80 -18.22 -14.67
CA GLU A 48 -5.17 -18.75 -14.83
C GLU A 48 -5.92 -18.90 -13.50
N ASP A 49 -5.23 -19.10 -12.37
CA ASP A 49 -5.86 -19.23 -11.06
C ASP A 49 -6.24 -17.86 -10.49
N VAL A 50 -5.37 -16.86 -10.63
CA VAL A 50 -5.74 -15.47 -10.34
C VAL A 50 -6.90 -15.02 -11.24
N ARG A 51 -6.89 -15.43 -12.53
CA ARG A 51 -8.00 -15.17 -13.46
C ARG A 51 -9.30 -15.85 -13.01
N ARG A 52 -9.25 -17.12 -12.57
CA ARG A 52 -10.41 -17.85 -12.00
C ARG A 52 -10.96 -17.14 -10.76
N GLN A 53 -10.10 -16.76 -9.82
CA GLN A 53 -10.51 -16.05 -8.59
C GLN A 53 -11.18 -14.71 -8.90
N LEU A 54 -10.64 -13.94 -9.85
CA LEU A 54 -11.23 -12.66 -10.27
C LEU A 54 -12.62 -12.81 -10.89
N TYR A 55 -12.81 -13.75 -11.82
CA TYR A 55 -14.13 -13.99 -12.42
C TYR A 55 -15.13 -14.68 -11.48
N ALA A 56 -14.66 -15.28 -10.39
CA ALA A 56 -15.51 -15.76 -9.30
C ALA A 56 -15.88 -14.68 -8.26
N SER A 57 -15.18 -13.53 -8.27
CA SER A 57 -15.49 -12.40 -7.39
C SER A 57 -16.68 -11.59 -7.92
N VAL A 58 -17.53 -11.08 -7.02
CA VAL A 58 -18.73 -10.31 -7.38
C VAL A 58 -18.34 -8.94 -7.96
N ASP A 59 -17.30 -8.34 -7.40
CA ASP A 59 -16.77 -7.03 -7.79
C ASP A 59 -15.31 -6.85 -7.33
N LEU A 60 -14.65 -5.80 -7.84
CA LEU A 60 -13.26 -5.47 -7.53
C LEU A 60 -12.99 -5.24 -6.03
N TRP A 61 -13.94 -4.64 -5.30
CA TRP A 61 -13.85 -4.37 -3.86
C TRP A 61 -13.99 -5.64 -3.01
N SER A 62 -14.67 -6.67 -3.56
CA SER A 62 -14.83 -7.97 -2.95
C SER A 62 -13.58 -8.86 -2.99
N SER A 63 -12.56 -8.50 -3.77
CA SER A 63 -11.32 -9.27 -3.95
C SER A 63 -10.46 -9.35 -2.67
N SER A 64 -9.95 -10.55 -2.36
CA SER A 64 -9.20 -10.88 -1.12
C SER A 64 -7.84 -11.54 -1.35
N MET A 65 -7.43 -11.74 -2.60
CA MET A 65 -6.18 -12.41 -2.98
C MET A 65 -4.95 -11.50 -2.80
N HIS A 66 -3.77 -12.09 -2.61
CA HIS A 66 -2.48 -11.37 -2.60
C HIS A 66 -1.42 -12.26 -3.24
N GLU A 67 -1.36 -12.22 -4.57
CA GLU A 67 -0.62 -13.20 -5.38
C GLU A 67 0.50 -12.54 -6.18
N VAL A 68 1.55 -13.28 -6.51
CA VAL A 68 2.54 -12.91 -7.52
C VAL A 68 2.37 -13.81 -8.75
N ILE A 69 2.18 -13.16 -9.90
CA ILE A 69 2.20 -13.81 -11.22
C ILE A 69 3.56 -13.50 -11.87
N LYS A 70 4.27 -14.52 -12.37
CA LYS A 70 5.45 -14.30 -13.22
C LYS A 70 5.06 -13.98 -14.66
N CYS A 71 5.69 -12.97 -15.24
CA CYS A 71 5.45 -12.48 -16.60
C CYS A 71 6.76 -12.43 -17.39
N GLY A 72 6.70 -12.78 -18.68
CA GLY A 72 7.88 -13.01 -19.52
C GLY A 72 8.60 -14.33 -19.22
N THR A 73 9.77 -14.54 -19.82
CA THR A 73 10.57 -15.77 -19.69
C THR A 73 11.98 -15.47 -19.20
N GLY A 74 12.30 -15.88 -17.97
CA GLY A 74 13.63 -15.70 -17.37
C GLY A 74 13.55 -15.51 -15.86
N GLN A 75 14.64 -15.04 -15.25
CA GLN A 75 14.58 -14.49 -13.89
C GLN A 75 13.94 -13.10 -13.95
N PRO A 76 12.96 -12.77 -13.09
CA PRO A 76 12.36 -11.45 -13.07
C PRO A 76 13.39 -10.41 -12.62
N ARG A 77 13.39 -9.23 -13.25
CA ARG A 77 14.20 -8.08 -12.84
C ARG A 77 13.44 -7.06 -11.99
N TYR A 78 12.12 -7.03 -12.16
CA TYR A 78 11.24 -6.08 -11.47
C TYR A 78 10.06 -6.79 -10.81
N ARG A 79 9.50 -6.18 -9.76
CA ARG A 79 8.14 -6.49 -9.28
C ARG A 79 7.26 -5.26 -9.38
N LEU A 80 6.11 -5.41 -10.03
CA LEU A 80 5.12 -4.36 -10.26
C LEU A 80 3.87 -4.66 -9.42
N GLY A 81 3.69 -3.94 -8.31
CA GLY A 81 2.60 -4.16 -7.36
C GLY A 81 1.40 -3.25 -7.60
N TYR A 82 0.22 -3.83 -7.87
CA TYR A 82 -1.01 -3.07 -8.08
C TYR A 82 -2.30 -3.84 -7.76
N MET A 83 -3.42 -3.14 -7.78
CA MET A 83 -4.77 -3.73 -7.78
C MET A 83 -4.99 -4.55 -9.07
N PRO A 84 -5.90 -5.55 -9.08
CA PRO A 84 -6.28 -6.30 -10.28
C PRO A 84 -7.13 -5.48 -11.27
N MET A 85 -6.55 -4.39 -11.78
CA MET A 85 -7.15 -3.45 -12.72
C MET A 85 -6.05 -2.77 -13.54
N ARG A 86 -6.35 -2.36 -14.77
CA ARG A 86 -5.36 -1.75 -15.70
C ARG A 86 -4.88 -0.37 -15.23
N ASN A 87 -5.73 0.65 -15.41
CA ASN A 87 -5.59 1.99 -14.83
C ASN A 87 -4.15 2.55 -14.91
N ARG A 88 -3.56 3.03 -13.81
CA ARG A 88 -2.22 3.65 -13.80
C ARG A 88 -1.06 2.66 -13.93
N CYS A 89 -1.32 1.37 -13.79
CA CYS A 89 -0.30 0.32 -13.89
C CYS A 89 -0.05 -0.11 -15.34
N GLU A 90 -1.08 0.01 -16.19
CA GLU A 90 -1.04 -0.46 -17.59
C GLU A 90 0.15 0.10 -18.39
N VAL A 91 0.49 1.38 -18.18
CA VAL A 91 1.63 2.01 -18.89
C VAL A 91 2.96 1.36 -18.52
N ALA A 92 3.20 1.11 -17.24
CA ALA A 92 4.40 0.41 -16.78
C ALA A 92 4.42 -1.05 -17.27
N ARG A 93 3.25 -1.70 -17.28
CA ARG A 93 3.10 -3.06 -17.79
C ARG A 93 3.47 -3.15 -19.27
N LEU A 94 2.87 -2.30 -20.12
CA LEU A 94 3.12 -2.30 -21.56
C LEU A 94 4.60 -2.04 -21.90
N VAL A 95 5.27 -1.18 -21.14
CA VAL A 95 6.72 -0.94 -21.30
C VAL A 95 7.56 -2.19 -20.97
N LEU A 96 7.20 -2.96 -19.93
CA LEU A 96 7.91 -4.19 -19.56
C LEU A 96 7.69 -5.31 -20.59
N GLU A 97 6.46 -5.48 -21.07
CA GLU A 97 6.10 -6.50 -22.06
C GLU A 97 6.74 -6.19 -23.43
N GLU A 98 6.69 -4.93 -23.90
CA GLU A 98 7.31 -4.47 -25.17
C GLU A 98 8.85 -4.58 -25.13
N ALA A 99 9.47 -4.31 -23.96
CA ALA A 99 10.91 -4.50 -23.76
C ALA A 99 11.31 -5.99 -23.64
N GLY A 100 10.36 -6.93 -23.65
CA GLY A 100 10.60 -8.35 -23.41
C GLY A 100 11.19 -8.64 -22.02
N CYS A 101 11.03 -7.73 -21.05
CA CYS A 101 11.70 -7.81 -19.76
C CYS A 101 10.91 -8.71 -18.80
N PRO A 102 11.48 -9.79 -18.25
CA PRO A 102 10.78 -10.61 -17.27
C PRO A 102 10.54 -9.84 -15.96
N TYR A 103 9.33 -9.98 -15.41
CA TYR A 103 8.91 -9.28 -14.19
C TYR A 103 7.88 -10.09 -13.41
N GLU A 104 7.70 -9.74 -12.14
CA GLU A 104 6.60 -10.23 -11.29
C GLU A 104 5.49 -9.19 -11.23
N PHE A 105 4.24 -9.60 -11.47
CA PHE A 105 3.06 -8.78 -11.22
C PHE A 105 2.45 -9.19 -9.87
N GLU A 106 2.60 -8.32 -8.86
CA GLU A 106 2.02 -8.51 -7.53
C GLU A 106 0.59 -7.95 -7.51
N VAL A 107 -0.38 -8.84 -7.33
CA VAL A 107 -1.80 -8.57 -7.49
C VAL A 107 -2.47 -8.45 -6.12
N ILE A 108 -2.76 -7.21 -5.73
CA ILE A 108 -3.21 -6.85 -4.39
C ILE A 108 -4.73 -6.65 -4.40
N GLY A 109 -5.48 -7.58 -3.80
CA GLY A 109 -6.94 -7.48 -3.64
C GLY A 109 -7.35 -6.30 -2.75
N PHE A 110 -8.56 -5.77 -2.95
CA PHE A 110 -9.00 -4.58 -2.22
C PHE A 110 -9.17 -4.82 -0.71
N LYS A 111 -9.60 -6.01 -0.28
CA LYS A 111 -9.72 -6.36 1.14
C LYS A 111 -8.36 -6.44 1.85
N VAL A 112 -7.32 -6.91 1.17
CA VAL A 112 -5.95 -7.02 1.75
C VAL A 112 -5.19 -5.69 1.69
N TRP A 113 -5.58 -4.76 0.81
CA TRP A 113 -4.92 -3.45 0.65
C TRP A 113 -4.76 -2.66 1.96
N GLY A 114 -5.70 -2.78 2.91
CA GLY A 114 -5.55 -2.14 4.23
C GLY A 114 -4.31 -2.60 5.01
N GLN A 115 -3.85 -3.83 4.79
CA GLN A 115 -2.68 -4.46 5.42
C GLN A 115 -1.40 -4.26 4.61
N VAL A 116 -1.49 -4.22 3.27
CA VAL A 116 -0.36 -4.02 2.35
C VAL A 116 0.04 -2.55 2.25
N LYS A 117 -0.92 -1.62 2.36
CA LYS A 117 -0.67 -0.18 2.22
C LYS A 117 0.47 0.38 3.10
N PRO A 118 0.59 0.05 4.40
CA PRO A 118 1.70 0.52 5.24
C PRO A 118 3.08 -0.01 4.82
N GLN A 119 3.12 -1.10 4.05
CA GLN A 119 4.33 -1.75 3.56
C GLN A 119 4.84 -1.06 2.27
N THR A 120 3.93 -0.52 1.45
CA THR A 120 4.31 0.22 0.23
C THR A 120 5.07 1.51 0.55
N PRO A 121 6.20 1.83 -0.12
CA PRO A 121 7.10 2.94 0.26
C PRO A 121 6.45 4.33 0.39
N LEU A 122 5.33 4.58 -0.30
CA LEU A 122 4.60 5.85 -0.30
C LEU A 122 3.12 5.71 0.13
N GLY A 123 2.72 4.58 0.72
CA GLY A 123 1.33 4.31 1.11
C GLY A 123 0.34 4.23 -0.05
N LYS A 124 0.81 3.88 -1.25
CA LYS A 124 0.13 4.01 -2.55
C LYS A 124 0.64 2.94 -3.52
N VAL A 125 -0.20 2.62 -4.52
CA VAL A 125 0.13 1.76 -5.67
C VAL A 125 -0.29 2.46 -7.00
N PRO A 126 0.34 2.19 -8.16
CA PRO A 126 1.36 1.17 -8.39
C PRO A 126 2.70 1.47 -7.73
N VAL A 127 3.45 0.42 -7.43
CA VAL A 127 4.87 0.47 -7.03
C VAL A 127 5.66 -0.43 -7.98
N LEU A 128 6.87 0.01 -8.35
CA LEU A 128 7.85 -0.80 -9.07
C LEU A 128 9.04 -1.00 -8.14
N TYR A 129 9.38 -2.25 -7.84
CA TYR A 129 10.58 -2.65 -7.11
C TYR A 129 11.60 -3.22 -8.10
N ASP A 130 12.89 -3.04 -7.81
CA ASP A 130 14.00 -3.52 -8.63
C ASP A 130 14.77 -4.61 -7.89
N PHE A 131 15.09 -5.71 -8.57
CA PHE A 131 15.84 -6.83 -8.00
C PHE A 131 17.36 -6.75 -8.26
N ASP A 132 17.84 -5.91 -9.19
CA ASP A 132 19.25 -5.93 -9.61
C ASP A 132 20.22 -5.01 -8.82
N GLY A 133 19.70 -4.33 -7.77
CA GLY A 133 20.52 -3.93 -6.61
C GLY A 133 20.38 -2.49 -6.13
N ALA A 134 19.56 -1.65 -6.78
CA ALA A 134 19.47 -0.22 -6.49
C ALA A 134 18.21 0.21 -5.69
N GLY A 135 17.28 -0.71 -5.36
CA GLY A 135 15.97 -0.36 -4.80
C GLY A 135 15.13 -1.58 -4.41
N ASN A 136 15.70 -2.41 -3.54
CA ASN A 136 15.30 -3.80 -3.36
C ASN A 136 14.06 -4.00 -2.47
N ILE A 137 13.52 -5.22 -2.54
CA ILE A 137 12.32 -5.80 -1.89
C ILE A 137 12.16 -5.45 -0.40
#